data_AF-A0ABC8SQZ7-F1
#
_entry.id   AF-A0ABC8SQZ7-F1
#
_cell.length_a   1.000
_cell.length_b   1.000
_cell.length_c   1.000
_cell.angle_alpha   90.00
_cell.angle_beta   90.00
_cell.angle_gamma   90.00
#
_symmetry.space_group_name_H-M   'P 1'
#
loop_
_entity.id
_entity.type
_entity.pdbx_description
1 polymer ?
#
loop_
_entity_poly.entity_id
_entity_poly.type
_entity_poly.pdbx_seq_one_letter_code
_entity_poly.pdbx_strand_id
1 'polypeptide(L)'
;MEDNEESEFEKEKFLKFELKVCHEAKLQELLRNITSTELKLCSDASKEFIKLLKGDSGGELLRQYIQTSSKCSELLQAWKVRQGKPGLSYILSLISTILCHPDGKYSHDDLKGVGMSRDLDKFARLIVNENLGDLYKELNSKEAKRQNAVLSLLASVVRRGSGLASDVAKNFDFKLTIFPKLAECKHKRTEVKRKHSTRKSFVRFAMSFLEVGKPGLLRWVLQQKEMYSGVFRGLANDEDEIVIYVLSTLRDRVLTPESLVPPGLRSVLFGSVTLDQLICISGRENGGIAAEIAHSVLVMVCTDSSNGLMPDLKRHPDPLRAEAFQQRSSRRPAASSLSSSPRPFTATSSLLSSPRAFQQRS
;
A
#
# COMPACT_ATOMS: atom_id res chain seq x y z
N MET A 1 45.88 -28.26 24.95
CA MET A 1 45.09 -27.09 24.52
C MET A 1 43.70 -27.55 24.09
N GLU A 2 43.08 -28.51 24.81
CA GLU A 2 41.75 -29.07 24.45
C GLU A 2 40.69 -28.73 25.51
N ASP A 3 41.09 -28.50 26.77
CA ASP A 3 40.15 -28.21 27.87
C ASP A 3 39.47 -26.83 27.82
N ASN A 4 39.98 -25.89 27.02
CA ASN A 4 39.43 -24.53 26.97
C ASN A 4 38.25 -24.41 25.98
N GLU A 5 38.21 -25.26 24.94
CA GLU A 5 37.15 -25.24 23.91
C GLU A 5 35.87 -25.95 24.40
N GLU A 6 35.98 -27.03 25.20
CA GLU A 6 34.81 -27.69 25.80
C GLU A 6 34.10 -26.78 26.82
N SER A 7 34.84 -25.98 27.60
CA SER A 7 34.26 -25.11 28.62
C SER A 7 33.49 -23.91 28.05
N GLU A 8 33.90 -23.39 26.89
CA GLU A 8 33.15 -22.33 26.19
C GLU A 8 31.90 -22.89 25.51
N PHE A 9 31.96 -24.10 24.97
CA PHE A 9 30.83 -24.76 24.34
C PHE A 9 29.71 -25.12 25.32
N GLU A 10 30.04 -25.55 26.54
CA GLU A 10 29.06 -25.80 27.59
C GLU A 10 28.39 -24.51 28.10
N LYS A 11 29.17 -23.44 28.28
CA LYS A 11 28.64 -22.11 28.65
C LYS A 11 27.70 -21.56 27.58
N GLU A 12 28.04 -21.68 26.30
CA GLU A 12 27.20 -21.22 25.20
C GLU A 12 25.87 -22.01 25.13
N LYS A 13 25.91 -23.33 25.36
CA LYS A 13 24.71 -24.16 25.44
C LYS A 13 23.83 -23.80 26.63
N PHE A 14 24.42 -23.55 27.80
CA PHE A 14 23.69 -23.17 29.00
C PHE A 14 23.00 -21.81 28.82
N LEU A 15 23.70 -20.81 28.27
CA LEU A 15 23.14 -19.50 27.95
C LEU A 15 21.99 -19.59 26.92
N LYS A 16 22.15 -20.41 25.87
CA LYS A 16 21.07 -20.68 24.89
C LYS A 16 19.85 -21.35 25.54
N PHE A 17 20.07 -22.26 26.49
CA PHE A 17 19.00 -22.92 27.21
C PHE A 17 18.25 -21.95 28.14
N GLU A 18 18.96 -21.14 28.92
CA GLU A 18 18.35 -20.12 29.79
C GLU A 18 17.57 -19.07 28.99
N LEU A 19 18.13 -18.60 27.87
CA LEU A 19 17.45 -17.68 26.95
C LEU A 19 16.15 -18.29 26.39
N LYS A 20 16.17 -19.57 26.00
CA LYS A 20 15.01 -20.28 25.46
C LYS A 20 13.89 -20.44 26.50
N VAL A 21 14.23 -20.79 27.73
CA VAL A 21 13.26 -20.92 28.84
C VAL A 21 12.67 -19.56 29.20
N CYS A 22 13.48 -18.50 29.21
CA CYS A 22 13.02 -17.13 29.45
C CYS A 22 12.05 -16.65 28.37
N HIS A 23 12.38 -16.91 27.10
CA HIS A 23 11.49 -16.58 25.98
C HIS A 23 10.16 -17.35 26.03
N GLU A 24 10.15 -18.61 26.45
CA GLU A 24 8.93 -19.42 26.51
C GLU A 24 7.94 -18.85 27.53
N ALA A 25 8.41 -18.62 28.76
CA ALA A 25 7.60 -18.04 29.83
C ALA A 25 7.08 -16.65 29.42
N LYS A 26 7.94 -15.83 28.82
CA LYS A 26 7.57 -14.49 28.38
C LYS A 26 6.54 -14.53 27.25
N LEU A 27 6.71 -15.43 26.28
CA LEU A 27 5.76 -15.61 25.19
C LEU A 27 4.39 -16.07 25.70
N GLN A 28 4.34 -17.03 26.63
CA GLN A 28 3.08 -17.46 27.24
C GLN A 28 2.36 -16.32 27.97
N GLU A 29 3.11 -15.51 28.73
CA GLU A 29 2.57 -14.32 29.39
C GLU A 29 1.96 -13.33 28.38
N LEU A 30 2.69 -13.02 27.30
CA LEU A 30 2.25 -12.11 26.24
C LEU A 30 0.99 -12.62 25.54
N LEU A 31 0.96 -13.89 25.13
CA LEU A 31 -0.18 -14.48 24.44
C LEU A 31 -1.44 -14.52 25.31
N ARG A 32 -1.29 -14.82 26.61
CA ARG A 32 -2.39 -14.73 27.59
C ARG A 32 -2.93 -13.29 27.69
N ASN A 33 -2.04 -12.30 27.78
CA ASN A 33 -2.45 -10.91 27.91
C ASN A 33 -3.05 -10.35 26.61
N ILE A 34 -2.57 -10.79 25.44
CA ILE A 34 -3.11 -10.42 24.12
C ILE A 34 -4.55 -10.91 23.94
N THR A 35 -4.84 -12.12 24.41
CA THR A 35 -6.18 -12.72 24.35
C THR A 35 -7.13 -12.23 25.45
N SER A 36 -6.63 -11.43 26.41
CA SER A 36 -7.44 -10.83 27.46
C SER A 36 -8.53 -9.89 26.92
N THR A 37 -9.67 -9.87 27.59
CA THR A 37 -10.78 -8.93 27.33
C THR A 37 -10.45 -7.51 27.79
N GLU A 38 -9.47 -7.34 28.69
CA GLU A 38 -9.01 -6.02 29.14
C GLU A 38 -8.17 -5.32 28.07
N LEU A 39 -8.62 -4.14 27.63
CA LEU A 39 -7.97 -3.41 26.53
C LEU A 39 -6.52 -3.02 26.86
N LYS A 40 -6.25 -2.63 28.11
CA LYS A 40 -4.93 -2.17 28.53
C LYS A 40 -3.91 -3.30 28.44
N LEU A 41 -4.20 -4.45 29.07
CA LEU A 41 -3.38 -5.67 28.99
C LEU A 41 -3.11 -6.09 27.54
N CYS A 42 -4.17 -6.16 26.72
CA CYS A 42 -4.05 -6.51 25.31
C CYS A 42 -3.14 -5.53 24.54
N SER A 43 -3.32 -4.22 24.78
CA SER A 43 -2.54 -3.18 24.11
C SER A 43 -1.08 -3.16 24.54
N ASP A 44 -0.79 -3.37 25.82
CA ASP A 44 0.56 -3.30 26.37
C ASP A 44 1.33 -4.56 26.00
N ALA A 45 0.72 -5.74 26.09
CA ALA A 45 1.31 -6.98 25.60
C ALA A 45 1.57 -6.95 24.09
N SER A 46 0.65 -6.40 23.28
CA SER A 46 0.89 -6.25 21.83
C SER A 46 2.09 -5.34 21.54
N LYS A 47 2.22 -4.21 22.24
CA LYS A 47 3.36 -3.29 22.07
C LYS A 47 4.67 -3.92 22.54
N GLU A 48 4.64 -4.62 23.66
CA GLU A 48 5.80 -5.31 24.21
C GLU A 48 6.26 -6.41 23.25
N PHE A 49 5.33 -7.21 22.73
CA PHE A 49 5.68 -8.24 21.74
C PHE A 49 6.27 -7.63 20.47
N ILE A 50 5.70 -6.54 19.96
CA ILE A 50 6.28 -5.79 18.82
C ILE A 50 7.70 -5.29 19.15
N LYS A 51 7.93 -4.80 20.38
CA LYS A 51 9.26 -4.33 20.80
C LYS A 51 10.26 -5.47 20.82
N LEU A 52 9.90 -6.62 21.37
CA LEU A 52 10.77 -7.80 21.43
C LEU A 52 11.08 -8.34 20.03
N LEU A 53 10.08 -8.40 19.14
CA LEU A 53 10.27 -8.81 17.74
C LEU A 53 11.20 -7.87 16.94
N LYS A 54 11.36 -6.62 17.39
CA LYS A 54 12.27 -5.65 16.76
C LYS A 54 13.65 -5.60 17.41
N GLY A 55 13.85 -6.29 18.53
CA GLY A 55 15.14 -6.39 19.21
C GLY A 55 16.04 -7.44 18.56
N ASP A 56 17.27 -7.53 19.05
CA ASP A 56 18.33 -8.37 18.47
C ASP A 56 17.98 -9.87 18.48
N SER A 57 17.21 -10.32 19.48
CA SER A 57 16.72 -11.71 19.60
C SER A 57 15.34 -11.94 18.97
N GLY A 58 14.79 -10.96 18.25
CA GLY A 58 13.42 -11.00 17.71
C GLY A 58 13.16 -12.18 16.77
N GLY A 59 14.17 -12.57 15.97
CA GLY A 59 14.09 -13.72 15.07
C GLY A 59 13.97 -15.06 15.79
N GLU A 60 14.67 -15.23 16.92
CA GLU A 60 14.57 -16.44 17.74
C GLU A 60 13.22 -16.51 18.45
N LEU A 61 12.77 -15.38 19.01
CA LEU A 61 11.43 -15.29 19.61
C LEU A 61 10.34 -15.63 18.59
N LEU A 62 10.45 -15.14 17.35
CA LEU A 62 9.51 -15.45 16.28
C LEU A 62 9.52 -16.95 15.92
N ARG A 63 10.71 -17.55 15.77
CA ARG A 63 10.83 -19.00 15.50
C ARG A 63 10.17 -19.81 16.60
N GLN A 64 10.43 -19.48 17.87
CA GLN A 64 9.82 -20.15 19.00
C GLN A 64 8.30 -19.98 19.00
N TYR A 65 7.80 -18.76 18.72
CA TYR A 65 6.36 -18.53 18.62
C TYR A 65 5.68 -19.40 17.56
N ILE A 66 6.25 -19.48 16.35
CA ILE A 66 5.64 -20.26 15.26
C ILE A 66 5.80 -21.78 15.49
N GLN A 67 6.86 -22.22 16.17
CA GLN A 67 7.00 -23.61 16.58
C GLN A 67 5.93 -24.02 17.60
N THR A 68 5.62 -23.15 18.57
CA THR A 68 4.59 -23.41 19.57
C THR A 68 3.17 -23.24 19.03
N SER A 69 2.94 -22.25 18.16
CA SER A 69 1.63 -21.93 17.57
C SER A 69 1.73 -21.68 16.07
N SER A 70 1.85 -22.76 15.30
CA SER A 70 1.99 -22.70 13.84
C SER A 70 0.77 -22.11 13.12
N LYS A 71 -0.41 -22.12 13.77
CA LYS A 71 -1.65 -21.56 13.22
C LYS A 71 -1.94 -20.13 13.68
N CYS A 72 -1.12 -19.57 14.58
CA CYS A 72 -1.34 -18.24 15.16
C CYS A 72 -2.77 -18.06 15.75
N SER A 73 -3.33 -19.11 16.34
CA SER A 73 -4.73 -19.14 16.79
C SER A 73 -5.05 -18.09 17.86
N GLU A 74 -4.08 -17.73 18.68
CA GLU A 74 -4.19 -16.72 19.73
C GLU A 74 -4.41 -15.33 19.13
N LEU A 75 -3.73 -15.03 18.02
CA LEU A 75 -3.91 -13.75 17.30
C LEU A 75 -5.28 -13.69 16.63
N LEU A 76 -5.77 -14.81 16.07
CA LEU A 76 -7.14 -14.90 15.54
C LEU A 76 -8.20 -14.79 16.64
N GLN A 77 -7.97 -15.38 17.80
CA GLN A 77 -8.85 -15.24 18.94
C GLN A 77 -8.90 -13.78 19.40
N ALA A 78 -7.74 -13.14 19.59
CA ALA A 78 -7.67 -11.73 19.97
C ALA A 78 -8.33 -10.82 18.92
N TRP A 79 -8.15 -11.12 17.63
CA TRP A 79 -8.85 -10.45 16.54
C TRP A 79 -10.37 -10.54 16.71
N LYS A 80 -10.91 -11.75 16.85
CA LYS A 80 -12.36 -11.99 17.01
C LYS A 80 -12.94 -11.28 18.23
N VAL A 81 -12.25 -11.31 19.36
CA VAL A 81 -12.68 -10.62 20.59
C VAL A 81 -12.78 -9.10 20.39
N ARG A 82 -11.87 -8.53 19.58
CA ARG A 82 -11.75 -7.09 19.31
C ARG A 82 -12.43 -6.64 18.02
N GLN A 83 -13.08 -7.54 17.28
CA GLN A 83 -13.77 -7.22 16.04
C GLN A 83 -14.82 -6.14 16.26
N GLY A 84 -14.72 -5.03 15.51
CA GLY A 84 -15.61 -3.87 15.65
C GLY A 84 -15.45 -3.07 16.95
N LYS A 85 -14.49 -3.41 17.82
CA LYS A 85 -14.23 -2.76 19.11
C LYS A 85 -12.92 -1.97 19.09
N PRO A 86 -12.74 -0.99 19.99
CA PRO A 86 -11.44 -0.37 20.19
C PRO A 86 -10.36 -1.43 20.50
N GLY A 87 -9.17 -1.22 19.94
CA GLY A 87 -8.00 -2.06 20.23
C GLY A 87 -7.62 -3.05 19.13
N LEU A 88 -8.48 -3.34 18.14
CA LEU A 88 -8.13 -4.22 17.02
C LEU A 88 -6.85 -3.77 16.32
N SER A 89 -6.65 -2.45 16.15
CA SER A 89 -5.42 -1.86 15.60
C SER A 89 -4.10 -2.35 16.26
N TYR A 90 -4.10 -2.72 17.54
CA TYR A 90 -2.91 -3.26 18.21
C TYR A 90 -2.59 -4.67 17.71
N ILE A 91 -3.62 -5.51 17.56
CA ILE A 91 -3.50 -6.86 17.01
C ILE A 91 -3.06 -6.80 15.54
N LEU A 92 -3.67 -5.92 14.74
CA LEU A 92 -3.27 -5.70 13.35
C LEU A 92 -1.80 -5.29 13.23
N SER A 93 -1.35 -4.40 14.12
CA SER A 93 0.05 -3.93 14.14
C SER A 93 1.02 -5.03 14.56
N LEU A 94 0.63 -5.89 15.50
CA LEU A 94 1.42 -7.04 15.92
C LEU A 94 1.55 -8.05 14.78
N ILE A 95 0.43 -8.44 14.17
CA ILE A 95 0.43 -9.35 13.01
C ILE A 95 1.28 -8.77 11.89
N SER A 96 1.14 -7.47 11.59
CA SER A 96 1.96 -6.80 10.57
C SER A 96 3.45 -6.91 10.87
N THR A 97 3.85 -6.75 12.14
CA THR A 97 5.26 -6.89 12.57
C THR A 97 5.76 -8.31 12.39
N ILE A 98 4.97 -9.31 12.78
CA ILE A 98 5.27 -10.73 12.61
C ILE A 98 5.45 -11.07 11.11
N LEU A 99 4.51 -10.67 10.27
CA LEU A 99 4.53 -10.98 8.83
C LEU A 99 5.67 -10.27 8.08
N CYS A 100 6.12 -9.12 8.56
CA CYS A 100 7.23 -8.36 7.97
C CYS A 100 8.62 -8.77 8.47
N HIS A 101 8.72 -9.58 9.52
CA HIS A 101 10.01 -9.92 10.13
C HIS A 101 10.93 -10.64 9.13
N PRO A 102 12.21 -10.22 8.96
CA PRO A 102 13.14 -10.82 8.01
C PRO A 102 13.27 -12.33 8.15
N ASP A 103 13.50 -12.84 9.37
CA ASP A 103 13.62 -14.28 9.64
C ASP A 103 12.34 -15.06 9.28
N GLY A 104 11.17 -14.42 9.30
CA GLY A 104 9.89 -15.04 8.94
C GLY A 104 9.60 -15.09 7.43
N LYS A 105 10.53 -14.61 6.60
CA LYS A 105 10.40 -14.64 5.13
C LYS A 105 11.13 -15.83 4.54
N TYR A 106 10.66 -16.26 3.38
CA TYR A 106 11.32 -17.32 2.64
C TYR A 106 12.70 -16.84 2.17
N SER A 107 13.74 -17.59 2.52
CA SER A 107 15.10 -17.46 1.98
C SER A 107 15.50 -18.80 1.38
N HIS A 108 16.13 -18.79 0.20
CA HIS A 108 16.65 -20.01 -0.42
C HIS A 108 17.76 -20.66 0.41
N ASP A 109 18.47 -19.86 1.21
CA ASP A 109 19.64 -20.31 1.99
C ASP A 109 19.27 -20.84 3.38
N ASP A 110 18.03 -20.61 3.85
CA ASP A 110 17.56 -21.03 5.17
C ASP A 110 16.51 -22.14 5.08
N LEU A 111 17.01 -23.39 4.97
CA LEU A 111 16.17 -24.59 4.99
C LEU A 111 15.36 -24.74 6.28
N LYS A 112 15.84 -24.22 7.42
CA LYS A 112 15.13 -24.27 8.70
C LYS A 112 13.97 -23.27 8.74
N GLY A 113 14.12 -22.13 8.07
CA GLY A 113 13.10 -21.07 7.96
C GLY A 113 11.95 -21.39 7.00
N VAL A 114 12.09 -22.38 6.10
CA VAL A 114 11.06 -22.71 5.10
C VAL A 114 9.71 -23.08 5.75
N GLY A 115 9.74 -23.88 6.82
CA GLY A 115 8.54 -24.29 7.54
C GLY A 115 7.80 -23.09 8.14
N MET A 116 8.53 -22.23 8.85
CA MET A 116 8.01 -21.02 9.47
C MET A 116 7.42 -20.05 8.44
N SER A 117 8.15 -19.79 7.34
CA SER A 117 7.69 -18.92 6.27
C SER A 117 6.37 -19.42 5.66
N ARG A 118 6.26 -20.74 5.41
CA ARG A 118 5.04 -21.35 4.88
C ARG A 118 3.85 -21.21 5.83
N ASP A 119 4.06 -21.36 7.13
CA ASP A 119 2.97 -21.26 8.11
C ASP A 119 2.51 -19.81 8.28
N LEU A 120 3.43 -18.85 8.26
CA LEU A 120 3.10 -17.42 8.17
C LEU A 120 2.40 -17.06 6.86
N ASP A 121 2.76 -17.67 5.73
CA ASP A 121 2.09 -17.46 4.44
C ASP A 121 0.65 -18.00 4.46
N LYS A 122 0.42 -19.17 5.07
CA LYS A 122 -0.93 -19.71 5.26
C LYS A 122 -1.76 -18.79 6.14
N PHE A 123 -1.19 -18.28 7.23
CA PHE A 123 -1.86 -17.34 8.11
C PHE A 123 -2.22 -16.02 7.40
N ALA A 124 -1.28 -15.46 6.64
CA ALA A 124 -1.52 -14.26 5.84
C ALA A 124 -2.63 -14.47 4.79
N ARG A 125 -2.64 -15.64 4.14
CA ARG A 125 -3.68 -16.02 3.17
C ARG A 125 -5.06 -16.13 3.83
N LEU A 126 -5.14 -16.69 5.03
CA LEU A 126 -6.39 -16.77 5.80
C LEU A 126 -6.96 -15.36 6.08
N ILE A 127 -6.12 -14.42 6.51
CA ILE A 127 -6.55 -13.03 6.76
C ILE A 127 -7.17 -12.39 5.51
N VAL A 128 -6.54 -12.57 4.35
CA VAL A 128 -7.04 -12.00 3.08
C VAL A 128 -8.35 -12.66 2.66
N ASN A 129 -8.49 -13.97 2.84
CA ASN A 129 -9.67 -14.70 2.37
C ASN A 129 -10.88 -14.54 3.30
N GLU A 130 -10.66 -14.44 4.62
CA GLU A 130 -11.73 -14.52 5.61
C GLU A 130 -12.00 -13.20 6.36
N ASN A 131 -11.00 -12.31 6.47
CA ASN A 131 -11.08 -11.15 7.36
C ASN A 131 -11.06 -9.78 6.66
N LEU A 132 -11.11 -9.73 5.32
CA LEU A 132 -11.15 -8.45 4.58
C LEU A 132 -12.33 -7.56 4.98
N GLY A 133 -13.49 -8.14 5.31
CA GLY A 133 -14.65 -7.38 5.78
C GLY A 133 -14.36 -6.55 7.04
N ASP A 134 -13.56 -7.08 7.97
CA ASP A 134 -13.16 -6.36 9.18
C ASP A 134 -12.12 -5.29 8.88
N LEU A 135 -11.19 -5.60 7.97
CA LEU A 135 -10.19 -4.64 7.50
C LEU A 135 -10.85 -3.43 6.83
N TYR A 136 -11.91 -3.63 6.04
CA TYR A 136 -12.68 -2.52 5.47
C TYR A 136 -13.36 -1.68 6.56
N LYS A 137 -13.91 -2.27 7.61
CA LYS A 137 -14.51 -1.51 8.73
C LYS A 137 -13.47 -0.65 9.44
N GLU A 138 -12.30 -1.20 9.74
CA GLU A 138 -11.21 -0.45 10.39
C GLU A 138 -10.61 0.62 9.46
N LEU A 139 -10.49 0.33 8.16
CA LEU A 139 -10.00 1.28 7.16
C LEU A 139 -10.96 2.47 6.95
N ASN A 140 -12.27 2.21 6.98
CA ASN A 140 -13.32 3.23 6.88
C ASN A 140 -13.55 4.01 8.19
N SER A 141 -12.84 3.68 9.27
CA SER A 141 -12.92 4.43 10.52
C SER A 141 -12.43 5.87 10.36
N LYS A 142 -12.79 6.73 11.31
CA LYS A 142 -12.27 8.12 11.38
C LYS A 142 -10.90 8.22 12.06
N GLU A 143 -10.38 7.10 12.59
CA GLU A 143 -9.16 7.06 13.39
C GLU A 143 -7.97 6.63 12.54
N ALA A 144 -7.07 7.58 12.22
CA ALA A 144 -5.89 7.30 11.40
C ALA A 144 -5.00 6.16 11.94
N LYS A 145 -4.98 5.93 13.26
CA LYS A 145 -4.27 4.79 13.85
C LYS A 145 -4.81 3.44 13.36
N ARG A 146 -6.12 3.27 13.27
CA ARG A 146 -6.76 2.05 12.77
C ARG A 146 -6.51 1.89 11.28
N GLN A 147 -6.67 2.97 10.52
CA GLN A 147 -6.38 3.01 9.08
C GLN A 147 -4.93 2.61 8.79
N ASN A 148 -3.97 3.17 9.54
CA ASN A 148 -2.55 2.84 9.41
C ASN A 148 -2.25 1.39 9.74
N ALA A 149 -2.92 0.82 10.74
CA ALA A 149 -2.73 -0.58 11.11
C ALA A 149 -3.21 -1.52 9.98
N VAL A 150 -4.36 -1.23 9.35
CA VAL A 150 -4.86 -1.97 8.19
C VAL A 150 -3.89 -1.86 7.00
N LEU A 151 -3.50 -0.64 6.64
CA LEU A 151 -2.59 -0.40 5.50
C LEU A 151 -1.23 -1.09 5.72
N SER A 152 -0.70 -1.04 6.95
CA SER A 152 0.56 -1.70 7.30
C SER A 152 0.43 -3.22 7.23
N LEU A 153 -0.68 -3.78 7.72
CA LEU A 153 -0.95 -5.22 7.63
C LEU A 153 -1.07 -5.68 6.17
N LEU A 154 -1.87 -5.03 5.34
CA LEU A 154 -1.99 -5.38 3.93
C LEU A 154 -0.65 -5.28 3.21
N ALA A 155 0.12 -4.22 3.45
CA ALA A 155 1.46 -4.08 2.90
C ALA A 155 2.41 -5.21 3.35
N SER A 156 2.31 -5.63 4.62
CA SER A 156 3.11 -6.75 5.13
C SER A 156 2.76 -8.07 4.45
N VAL A 157 1.46 -8.34 4.19
CA VAL A 157 1.00 -9.52 3.46
C VAL A 157 1.52 -9.53 2.03
N VAL A 158 1.40 -8.39 1.32
CA VAL A 158 1.88 -8.25 -0.07
C VAL A 158 3.39 -8.53 -0.17
N ARG A 159 4.18 -8.00 0.76
CA ARG A 159 5.65 -8.16 0.80
C ARG A 159 6.15 -9.57 1.09
N ARG A 160 5.27 -10.50 1.46
CA ARG A 160 5.67 -11.89 1.69
C ARG A 160 5.96 -12.64 0.38
N GLY A 161 5.34 -12.23 -0.73
CA GLY A 161 5.69 -12.76 -2.04
C GLY A 161 4.58 -12.65 -3.07
N SER A 162 4.91 -13.03 -4.30
CA SER A 162 4.03 -12.81 -5.46
C SER A 162 2.70 -13.56 -5.41
N GLY A 163 2.62 -14.70 -4.72
CA GLY A 163 1.38 -15.43 -4.48
C GLY A 163 0.40 -14.59 -3.66
N LEU A 164 0.81 -14.20 -2.45
CA LEU A 164 0.01 -13.37 -1.54
C LEU A 164 -0.31 -11.99 -2.12
N ALA A 165 0.65 -11.36 -2.81
CA ALA A 165 0.39 -10.12 -3.53
C ALA A 165 -0.72 -10.28 -4.58
N SER A 166 -0.75 -11.41 -5.30
CA SER A 166 -1.82 -11.72 -6.25
C SER A 166 -3.16 -11.97 -5.56
N ASP A 167 -3.16 -12.60 -4.38
CA ASP A 167 -4.40 -12.81 -3.62
C ASP A 167 -4.98 -11.49 -3.11
N VAL A 168 -4.15 -10.60 -2.57
CA VAL A 168 -4.60 -9.25 -2.18
C VAL A 168 -5.11 -8.50 -3.40
N ALA A 169 -4.38 -8.52 -4.52
CA ALA A 169 -4.80 -7.87 -5.76
C ALA A 169 -6.17 -8.36 -6.24
N LYS A 170 -6.48 -9.66 -6.12
CA LYS A 170 -7.76 -10.22 -6.55
C LYS A 170 -8.92 -9.90 -5.61
N ASN A 171 -8.69 -9.89 -4.30
CA ASN A 171 -9.76 -9.81 -3.30
C ASN A 171 -9.97 -8.39 -2.74
N PHE A 172 -8.96 -7.52 -2.82
CA PHE A 172 -9.04 -6.15 -2.30
C PHE A 172 -9.71 -5.20 -3.31
N ASP A 173 -10.64 -4.36 -2.84
CA ASP A 173 -11.28 -3.33 -3.66
C ASP A 173 -10.40 -2.08 -3.78
N PHE A 174 -9.80 -1.88 -4.94
CA PHE A 174 -8.97 -0.70 -5.23
C PHE A 174 -9.77 0.56 -5.59
N LYS A 175 -11.12 0.48 -5.61
CA LYS A 175 -12.02 1.60 -5.94
C LYS A 175 -12.62 2.25 -4.70
N LEU A 176 -12.07 1.97 -3.51
CA LEU A 176 -12.55 2.56 -2.27
C LEU A 176 -12.46 4.09 -2.32
N THR A 177 -13.61 4.74 -2.10
CA THR A 177 -13.76 6.19 -2.13
C THR A 177 -12.96 6.91 -1.04
N ILE A 178 -12.47 6.19 -0.02
CA ILE A 178 -11.62 6.73 1.04
C ILE A 178 -10.16 6.94 0.61
N PHE A 179 -9.73 6.37 -0.52
CA PHE A 179 -8.33 6.45 -0.99
C PHE A 179 -7.79 7.89 -1.13
N PRO A 180 -8.51 8.85 -1.74
CA PRO A 180 -8.04 10.24 -1.82
C PRO A 180 -7.77 10.85 -0.43
N LYS A 181 -8.58 10.52 0.57
CA LYS A 181 -8.39 10.96 1.96
C LYS A 181 -7.18 10.29 2.59
N LEU A 182 -6.98 8.99 2.35
CA LEU A 182 -5.83 8.25 2.90
C LEU A 182 -4.51 8.74 2.31
N ALA A 183 -4.53 9.15 1.04
CA ALA A 183 -3.41 9.68 0.29
C ALA A 183 -3.16 11.18 0.52
N GLU A 184 -4.02 11.88 1.25
CA GLU A 184 -3.95 13.34 1.42
C GLU A 184 -2.62 13.78 2.05
N CYS A 185 -1.91 14.65 1.34
CA CYS A 185 -0.70 15.28 1.86
C CYS A 185 -1.05 16.65 2.44
N LYS A 186 -0.94 16.80 3.76
CA LYS A 186 -1.24 18.07 4.44
C LYS A 186 -0.01 18.97 4.42
N HIS A 187 -0.14 20.15 3.81
CA HIS A 187 0.94 21.13 3.76
C HIS A 187 1.43 21.54 5.16
N LYS A 188 2.74 21.79 5.27
CA LYS A 188 3.48 22.14 6.49
C LYS A 188 2.99 23.40 7.23
N ARG A 189 1.98 24.13 6.73
CA ARG A 189 1.51 25.42 7.29
C ARG A 189 0.75 25.32 8.61
N THR A 190 0.36 24.13 9.05
CA THR A 190 -0.27 23.92 10.37
C THR A 190 0.60 22.96 11.16
N GLU A 191 1.52 23.50 11.95
CA GLU A 191 2.44 22.73 12.83
C GLU A 191 1.69 21.91 13.90
N VAL A 192 0.41 22.19 14.11
CA VAL A 192 -0.39 21.56 15.15
C VAL A 192 -1.09 20.32 14.56
N LYS A 193 -0.50 19.14 14.82
CA LYS A 193 -1.02 17.76 14.60
C LYS A 193 -0.51 17.00 13.35
N ARG A 194 0.81 16.84 13.21
CA ARG A 194 1.41 15.75 12.39
C ARG A 194 1.16 14.33 12.92
N LYS A 195 0.54 14.19 14.10
CA LYS A 195 0.67 12.98 14.93
C LYS A 195 0.09 11.70 14.30
N HIS A 196 -0.84 11.79 13.34
CA HIS A 196 -1.44 10.61 12.70
C HIS A 196 -1.85 10.86 11.23
N SER A 197 -0.90 11.17 10.35
CA SER A 197 -1.17 11.11 8.90
C SER A 197 -1.25 9.65 8.42
N THR A 198 -2.16 9.36 7.48
CA THR A 198 -2.26 8.06 6.81
C THR A 198 -1.39 7.94 5.57
N ARG A 199 -0.87 9.08 5.09
CA ARG A 199 -0.09 9.21 3.86
C ARG A 199 1.03 8.18 3.74
N LYS A 200 1.90 8.10 4.76
CA LYS A 200 3.07 7.21 4.77
C LYS A 200 2.67 5.73 4.67
N SER A 201 1.64 5.31 5.40
CA SER A 201 1.13 3.93 5.34
C SER A 201 0.41 3.64 4.02
N PHE A 202 -0.32 4.60 3.47
CA PHE A 202 -0.96 4.48 2.16
C PHE A 202 0.07 4.26 1.04
N VAL A 203 1.11 5.12 1.00
CA VAL A 203 2.20 4.99 0.03
C VAL A 203 2.89 3.64 0.18
N ARG A 204 3.24 3.24 1.41
CA ARG A 204 3.88 1.93 1.66
C ARG A 204 3.01 0.73 1.28
N PHE A 205 1.68 0.86 1.35
CA PHE A 205 0.78 -0.18 0.85
C PHE A 205 0.78 -0.23 -0.67
N ALA A 206 0.55 0.89 -1.35
CA ALA A 206 0.52 0.94 -2.82
C ALA A 206 1.86 0.49 -3.44
N MET A 207 2.97 0.93 -2.87
CA MET A 207 4.31 0.60 -3.35
C MET A 207 4.72 -0.84 -3.06
N SER A 208 4.12 -1.50 -2.05
CA SER A 208 4.44 -2.91 -1.75
C SER A 208 4.17 -3.86 -2.93
N PHE A 209 3.17 -3.56 -3.77
CA PHE A 209 2.94 -4.35 -4.99
C PHE A 209 4.04 -4.18 -6.03
N LEU A 210 4.62 -2.97 -6.12
CA LEU A 210 5.68 -2.68 -7.07
C LEU A 210 7.01 -3.30 -6.63
N GLU A 211 7.29 -3.32 -5.32
CA GLU A 211 8.46 -4.00 -4.74
C GLU A 211 8.53 -5.49 -5.12
N VAL A 212 7.38 -6.17 -5.19
CA VAL A 212 7.30 -7.60 -5.56
C VAL A 212 7.78 -7.84 -7.00
N GLY A 213 7.65 -6.86 -7.89
CA GLY A 213 8.28 -6.86 -9.21
C GLY A 213 7.77 -7.91 -10.21
N LYS A 214 6.71 -8.68 -9.90
CA LYS A 214 6.21 -9.71 -10.82
C LYS A 214 5.52 -9.08 -12.05
N PRO A 215 6.00 -9.31 -13.29
CA PRO A 215 5.52 -8.57 -14.47
C PRO A 215 4.01 -8.55 -14.68
N GLY A 216 3.35 -9.72 -14.58
CA GLY A 216 1.90 -9.82 -14.74
C GLY A 216 1.13 -9.05 -13.65
N LEU A 217 1.64 -9.05 -12.42
CA LEU A 217 1.07 -8.29 -11.32
C LEU A 217 1.27 -6.80 -11.51
N LEU A 218 2.49 -6.36 -11.86
CA LEU A 218 2.82 -4.96 -12.14
C LEU A 218 1.87 -4.37 -13.18
N ARG A 219 1.68 -5.07 -14.32
CA ARG A 219 0.76 -4.62 -15.37
C ARG A 219 -0.68 -4.45 -14.88
N TRP A 220 -1.12 -5.28 -13.96
CA TRP A 220 -2.48 -5.22 -13.43
C TRP A 220 -2.64 -4.12 -12.37
N VAL A 221 -1.71 -4.03 -11.40
CA VAL A 221 -1.81 -3.04 -10.32
C VAL A 221 -1.64 -1.62 -10.83
N LEU A 222 -0.74 -1.38 -11.80
CA LEU A 222 -0.52 -0.04 -12.36
C LEU A 222 -1.75 0.52 -13.09
N GLN A 223 -2.73 -0.32 -13.45
CA GLN A 223 -4.02 0.13 -14.00
C GLN A 223 -4.96 0.71 -12.92
N GLN A 224 -4.66 0.51 -11.64
CA GLN A 224 -5.42 1.07 -10.51
C GLN A 224 -5.09 2.55 -10.33
N LYS A 225 -5.63 3.39 -11.22
CA LYS A 225 -5.32 4.82 -11.33
C LYS A 225 -5.53 5.59 -10.03
N GLU A 226 -6.62 5.33 -9.30
CA GLU A 226 -6.93 6.04 -8.05
C GLU A 226 -5.84 5.82 -6.98
N MET A 227 -5.30 4.60 -6.90
CA MET A 227 -4.25 4.30 -5.93
C MET A 227 -2.95 5.02 -6.26
N TYR A 228 -2.47 4.87 -7.50
CA TYR A 228 -1.17 5.43 -7.89
C TYR A 228 -1.19 6.93 -8.14
N SER A 229 -2.30 7.49 -8.64
CA SER A 229 -2.47 8.96 -8.64
C SER A 229 -2.44 9.51 -7.22
N GLY A 230 -3.03 8.80 -6.25
CA GLY A 230 -2.88 9.08 -4.83
C GLY A 230 -1.42 9.12 -4.40
N VAL A 231 -0.61 8.13 -4.77
CA VAL A 231 0.83 8.08 -4.43
C VAL A 231 1.60 9.26 -5.04
N PHE A 232 1.45 9.53 -6.33
CA PHE A 232 2.27 10.54 -6.99
C PHE A 232 1.84 11.97 -6.67
N ARG A 233 0.54 12.19 -6.43
CA ARG A 233 0.03 13.50 -6.05
C ARG A 233 0.56 13.89 -4.68
N GLY A 234 1.31 15.00 -4.64
CA GLY A 234 1.89 15.53 -3.42
C GLY A 234 3.22 14.88 -3.00
N LEU A 235 3.84 14.06 -3.85
CA LEU A 235 5.15 13.44 -3.59
C LEU A 235 6.22 14.49 -3.25
N ALA A 236 6.19 15.67 -3.88
CA ALA A 236 7.10 16.77 -3.58
C ALA A 236 6.90 17.41 -2.19
N ASN A 237 5.88 17.00 -1.43
CA ASN A 237 5.66 17.43 -0.06
C ASN A 237 6.01 16.34 0.98
N ASP A 238 6.27 15.11 0.53
CA ASP A 238 6.64 13.99 1.40
C ASP A 238 8.09 14.16 1.93
N GLU A 239 8.39 13.43 3.02
CA GLU A 239 9.75 13.30 3.56
C GLU A 239 10.68 12.65 2.54
N ASP A 240 11.96 13.02 2.53
CA ASP A 240 12.93 12.51 1.55
C ASP A 240 13.05 10.98 1.59
N GLU A 241 12.90 10.36 2.77
CA GLU A 241 12.82 8.90 2.92
C GLU A 241 11.73 8.29 2.02
N ILE A 242 10.55 8.91 1.97
CA ILE A 242 9.42 8.43 1.17
C ILE A 242 9.61 8.73 -0.31
N VAL A 243 10.18 9.90 -0.64
CA VAL A 243 10.50 10.25 -2.02
C VAL A 243 11.51 9.27 -2.60
N ILE A 244 12.63 9.04 -1.90
CA ILE A 244 13.67 8.10 -2.30
C ILE A 244 13.08 6.71 -2.46
N TYR A 245 12.29 6.26 -1.48
CA TYR A 245 11.62 4.96 -1.53
C TYR A 245 10.72 4.78 -2.77
N VAL A 246 9.85 5.75 -3.05
CA VAL A 246 8.94 5.69 -4.20
C VAL A 246 9.70 5.67 -5.51
N LEU A 247 10.64 6.59 -5.68
CA LEU A 247 11.34 6.78 -6.96
C LEU A 247 12.35 5.66 -7.24
N SER A 248 13.05 5.17 -6.21
CA SER A 248 13.93 4.00 -6.35
C SER A 248 13.12 2.77 -6.73
N THR A 249 11.98 2.53 -6.08
CA THR A 249 11.11 1.39 -6.42
C THR A 249 10.62 1.47 -7.87
N LEU A 250 10.21 2.66 -8.35
CA LEU A 250 9.84 2.84 -9.74
C LEU A 250 10.99 2.54 -10.70
N ARG A 251 12.15 3.16 -10.45
CA ARG A 251 13.36 2.98 -11.24
C ARG A 251 13.75 1.50 -11.34
N ASP A 252 13.79 0.82 -10.20
CA ASP A 252 14.37 -0.51 -10.07
C ASP A 252 13.39 -1.66 -10.38
N ARG A 253 12.08 -1.40 -10.37
CA ARG A 253 11.05 -2.44 -10.56
C ARG A 253 10.10 -2.21 -11.73
N VAL A 254 9.93 -0.96 -12.18
CA VAL A 254 8.93 -0.60 -13.21
C VAL A 254 9.58 -0.08 -14.48
N LEU A 255 10.64 0.73 -14.35
CA LEU A 255 11.32 1.37 -15.48
C LEU A 255 12.43 0.51 -16.08
N THR A 256 12.54 -0.75 -15.67
CA THR A 256 13.54 -1.69 -16.21
C THR A 256 12.94 -2.57 -17.31
N PRO A 257 13.73 -3.12 -18.25
CA PRO A 257 13.25 -4.05 -19.27
C PRO A 257 12.55 -5.29 -18.68
N GLU A 258 13.03 -5.81 -17.56
CA GLU A 258 12.56 -7.04 -16.90
C GLU A 258 11.15 -6.91 -16.34
N SER A 259 10.69 -5.67 -16.09
CA SER A 259 9.33 -5.40 -15.62
C SER A 259 8.26 -5.86 -16.63
N LEU A 260 8.59 -5.94 -17.92
CA LEU A 260 7.68 -6.17 -19.04
C LEU A 260 6.39 -5.32 -18.97
N VAL A 261 6.48 -4.14 -18.33
CA VAL A 261 5.41 -3.13 -18.31
C VAL A 261 5.49 -2.38 -19.64
N PRO A 262 4.41 -2.34 -20.43
CA PRO A 262 4.46 -1.72 -21.74
C PRO A 262 4.65 -0.20 -21.63
N PRO A 263 5.31 0.45 -22.61
CA PRO A 263 5.59 1.89 -22.58
C PRO A 263 4.34 2.74 -22.32
N GLY A 264 3.21 2.38 -22.94
CA GLY A 264 1.94 3.11 -22.75
C GLY A 264 1.36 3.03 -21.34
N LEU A 265 1.72 2.01 -20.55
CA LEU A 265 1.31 1.93 -19.15
C LEU A 265 2.30 2.66 -18.23
N ARG A 266 3.60 2.66 -18.57
CA ARG A 266 4.60 3.47 -17.87
C ARG A 266 4.27 4.96 -17.99
N SER A 267 3.99 5.43 -19.20
CA SER A 267 3.71 6.85 -19.47
C SER A 267 2.51 7.40 -18.70
N VAL A 268 1.49 6.58 -18.41
CA VAL A 268 0.32 6.97 -17.60
C VAL A 268 0.69 7.37 -16.18
N LEU A 269 1.80 6.86 -15.62
CA LEU A 269 2.28 7.23 -14.29
C LEU A 269 2.88 8.64 -14.28
N PHE A 270 3.40 9.09 -15.43
CA PHE A 270 4.14 10.34 -15.60
C PHE A 270 3.33 11.37 -16.39
N GLY A 271 2.07 11.58 -15.99
CA GLY A 271 1.29 12.73 -16.44
C GLY A 271 1.88 14.05 -15.93
N SER A 272 1.36 15.18 -16.43
CA SER A 272 1.83 16.53 -16.08
C SER A 272 1.98 16.75 -14.57
N VAL A 273 0.97 16.36 -13.78
CA VAL A 273 1.01 16.50 -12.32
C VAL A 273 2.20 15.75 -11.71
N THR A 274 2.47 14.52 -12.14
CA THR A 274 3.61 13.74 -11.63
C THR A 274 4.94 14.35 -12.07
N LEU A 275 5.05 14.77 -13.34
CA LEU A 275 6.26 15.42 -13.86
C LEU A 275 6.57 16.71 -13.10
N ASP A 276 5.56 17.53 -12.81
CA ASP A 276 5.72 18.74 -11.99
C ASP A 276 6.25 18.40 -10.59
N GLN A 277 5.73 17.34 -9.95
CA GLN A 277 6.28 16.88 -8.67
C GLN A 277 7.76 16.51 -8.78
N LEU A 278 8.15 15.77 -9.82
CA LEU A 278 9.53 15.36 -10.03
C LEU A 278 10.45 16.57 -10.28
N ILE A 279 10.00 17.55 -11.07
CA ILE A 279 10.75 18.80 -11.32
C ILE A 279 10.94 19.55 -10.00
N CYS A 280 9.88 19.70 -9.19
CA CYS A 280 9.96 20.33 -7.88
C CYS A 280 10.92 19.62 -6.93
N ILE A 281 11.00 18.28 -6.96
CA ILE A 281 11.94 17.52 -6.13
C ILE A 281 13.37 17.67 -6.65
N SER A 282 13.57 17.54 -7.96
CA SER A 282 14.88 17.65 -8.63
C SER A 282 15.51 19.03 -8.47
N GLY A 283 14.70 20.09 -8.41
CA GLY A 283 15.17 21.47 -8.28
C GLY A 283 15.48 21.93 -6.84
N ARG A 284 15.46 21.03 -5.84
CA ARG A 284 15.75 21.39 -4.45
C ARG A 284 17.26 21.56 -4.24
N GLU A 285 17.70 22.78 -3.91
CA GLU A 285 19.12 23.12 -3.68
C GLU A 285 19.83 22.22 -2.65
N ASN A 286 19.11 21.72 -1.64
CA ASN A 286 19.62 20.80 -0.61
C ASN A 286 18.88 19.45 -0.61
N GLY A 287 18.38 19.00 -1.77
CA GLY A 287 17.54 17.81 -1.86
C GLY A 287 18.27 16.46 -1.79
N GLY A 288 19.62 16.47 -1.77
CA GLY A 288 20.46 15.27 -1.66
C GLY A 288 20.04 14.14 -2.59
N ILE A 289 20.04 12.91 -2.06
CA ILE A 289 19.67 11.68 -2.79
C ILE A 289 18.25 11.77 -3.39
N ALA A 290 17.31 12.46 -2.75
CA ALA A 290 15.96 12.60 -3.27
C ALA A 290 15.93 13.42 -4.57
N ALA A 291 16.68 14.53 -4.63
CA ALA A 291 16.79 15.35 -5.84
C ALA A 291 17.53 14.61 -6.95
N GLU A 292 18.62 13.91 -6.64
CA GLU A 292 19.40 13.11 -7.59
C GLU A 292 18.56 12.01 -8.26
N ILE A 293 17.81 11.23 -7.45
CA ILE A 293 16.96 10.16 -7.98
C ILE A 293 15.80 10.75 -8.79
N ALA A 294 15.20 11.87 -8.35
CA ALA A 294 14.16 12.54 -9.12
C ALA A 294 14.67 13.03 -10.47
N HIS A 295 15.87 13.62 -10.52
CA HIS A 295 16.53 14.01 -11.75
C HIS A 295 16.79 12.80 -12.67
N SER A 296 17.34 11.72 -12.11
CA SER A 296 17.61 10.48 -12.85
C SER A 296 16.35 9.88 -13.46
N VAL A 297 15.26 9.81 -12.68
CA VAL A 297 13.96 9.32 -13.16
C VAL A 297 13.40 10.24 -14.25
N LEU A 298 13.49 11.57 -14.09
CA LEU A 298 13.08 12.53 -15.13
C LEU A 298 13.83 12.30 -16.45
N VAL A 299 15.16 12.22 -16.40
CA VAL A 299 15.98 11.96 -17.58
C VAL A 299 15.58 10.63 -18.23
N MET A 300 15.40 9.58 -17.45
CA MET A 300 15.01 8.25 -17.93
C MET A 300 13.66 8.29 -18.66
N VAL A 301 12.63 8.90 -18.06
CA VAL A 301 11.29 8.89 -18.66
C VAL A 301 11.16 9.85 -19.84
N CYS A 302 11.91 10.95 -19.85
CA CYS A 302 11.81 11.99 -20.88
C CYS A 302 12.76 11.79 -22.06
N THR A 303 13.82 10.99 -21.93
CA THR A 303 14.80 10.79 -23.02
C THR A 303 14.77 9.38 -23.62
N ASP A 304 14.26 8.38 -22.88
CA ASP A 304 14.11 7.01 -23.40
C ASP A 304 12.68 6.73 -23.90
N SER A 305 12.57 6.49 -25.20
CA SER A 305 11.32 6.11 -25.87
C SER A 305 10.66 4.84 -25.33
N SER A 306 11.42 3.96 -24.66
CA SER A 306 10.89 2.75 -24.00
C SER A 306 9.91 3.07 -22.85
N ASN A 307 9.92 4.30 -22.34
CA ASN A 307 9.04 4.76 -21.28
C ASN A 307 7.75 5.42 -21.81
N GLY A 308 7.63 5.60 -23.12
CA GLY A 308 6.38 5.98 -23.78
C GLY A 308 5.99 7.46 -23.68
N LEU A 309 6.86 8.32 -23.13
CA LEU A 309 6.70 9.79 -23.18
C LEU A 309 7.44 10.38 -24.39
N MET A 310 8.67 9.92 -24.64
CA MET A 310 9.46 10.32 -25.81
C MET A 310 9.01 9.56 -27.06
N PRO A 311 8.81 10.23 -28.22
CA PRO A 311 8.51 9.54 -29.47
C PRO A 311 9.60 8.54 -29.85
N ASP A 312 9.19 7.34 -30.23
CA ASP A 312 10.10 6.34 -30.79
C ASP A 312 10.20 6.55 -32.31
N LEU A 313 11.26 7.23 -32.75
CA LEU A 313 11.50 7.53 -34.16
C LEU A 313 11.75 6.27 -35.01
N LYS A 314 12.03 5.12 -34.38
CA LYS A 314 12.28 3.84 -35.06
C LYS A 314 11.06 2.92 -35.06
N ARG A 315 10.02 3.24 -34.29
CA ARG A 315 8.80 2.45 -34.22
C ARG A 315 7.87 2.82 -35.35
N HIS A 316 7.82 1.98 -36.37
CA HIS A 316 6.77 2.08 -37.38
C HIS A 316 5.39 1.94 -36.69
N PRO A 317 4.43 2.83 -37.00
CA PRO A 317 3.09 2.70 -36.47
C PRO A 317 2.49 1.37 -36.93
N ASP A 318 1.97 0.60 -35.98
CA ASP A 318 1.21 -0.61 -36.26
C ASP A 318 0.01 -0.23 -37.17
N PRO A 319 -0.15 -0.80 -38.38
CA PRO A 319 -1.13 -0.36 -39.37
C PRO A 319 -2.56 -0.27 -38.79
N LEU A 320 -2.89 -1.19 -37.88
CA LEU A 320 -4.18 -1.28 -37.21
C LEU A 320 -4.50 -0.08 -36.30
N ARG A 321 -3.49 0.65 -35.81
CA ARG A 321 -3.67 1.81 -34.93
C ARG A 321 -3.83 3.12 -35.70
N ALA A 322 -3.34 3.17 -36.94
CA ALA A 322 -3.53 4.31 -37.84
C ALA A 322 -4.99 4.40 -38.33
N GLU A 323 -5.61 3.27 -38.65
CA GLU A 323 -7.02 3.21 -39.09
C GLU A 323 -7.99 3.71 -38.01
N ALA A 324 -7.73 3.39 -36.73
CA ALA A 324 -8.52 3.86 -35.60
C ALA A 324 -8.41 5.39 -35.38
N PHE A 325 -7.27 5.99 -35.71
CA PHE A 325 -7.09 7.45 -35.67
C PHE A 325 -7.76 8.14 -36.86
N GLN A 326 -7.72 7.54 -38.05
CA GLN A 326 -8.38 8.05 -39.26
C GLN A 326 -9.91 7.96 -39.16
N GLN A 327 -10.47 6.94 -38.50
CA GLN A 327 -11.91 6.84 -38.22
C GLN A 327 -12.39 7.83 -37.15
N ARG A 328 -11.52 8.26 -36.22
CA ARG A 328 -11.86 9.29 -35.22
C ARG A 328 -11.75 10.72 -35.77
N SER A 329 -10.81 10.99 -36.68
CA SER A 329 -10.66 12.31 -37.31
C SER A 329 -11.71 12.58 -38.41
N SER A 330 -12.30 11.55 -39.00
CA SER A 330 -13.41 11.65 -39.97
C SER A 330 -14.79 11.86 -39.33
N ARG A 331 -14.91 11.78 -38.00
CA ARG A 331 -16.13 12.16 -37.25
C ARG A 331 -15.98 13.54 -36.61
N ARG A 332 -15.80 14.59 -37.41
CA ARG A 332 -16.14 15.96 -37.00
C ARG A 332 -17.54 16.29 -37.56
N PRO A 333 -18.51 16.73 -36.76
CA PRO A 333 -19.76 17.24 -37.30
C PRO A 333 -19.47 18.56 -38.02
N ALA A 334 -19.82 18.62 -39.31
CA ALA A 334 -19.75 19.83 -40.11
C ALA A 334 -20.75 20.86 -39.55
N ALA A 335 -20.24 22.03 -39.18
CA ALA A 335 -21.05 23.21 -38.91
C ALA A 335 -21.05 24.12 -40.15
N SER A 336 -22.24 24.45 -40.65
CA SER A 336 -22.63 25.68 -41.40
C SER A 336 -24.01 25.42 -42.04
N SER A 337 -25.10 26.01 -41.57
CA SER A 337 -25.62 27.37 -41.82
C SER A 337 -26.07 27.62 -43.26
N LEU A 338 -27.37 27.91 -43.46
CA LEU A 338 -28.00 28.78 -44.48
C LEU A 338 -29.52 28.85 -44.19
N SER A 339 -30.02 29.98 -43.66
CA SER A 339 -30.78 31.05 -44.37
C SER A 339 -32.23 30.66 -44.72
N SER A 340 -33.22 31.07 -43.91
CA SER A 340 -34.07 32.27 -44.07
C SER A 340 -35.21 32.15 -45.10
N SER A 341 -36.47 32.12 -44.63
CA SER A 341 -37.55 33.07 -45.02
C SER A 341 -38.91 32.73 -44.38
N PRO A 342 -39.86 33.69 -44.30
CA PRO A 342 -40.73 33.90 -43.13
C PRO A 342 -42.22 33.65 -43.38
N ARG A 343 -43.02 33.62 -42.29
CA ARG A 343 -44.42 34.11 -42.10
C ARG A 343 -45.10 33.42 -40.89
N PRO A 344 -46.23 33.90 -40.35
CA PRO A 344 -46.52 35.27 -39.91
C PRO A 344 -47.10 35.29 -38.47
N PHE A 345 -47.28 36.49 -37.93
CA PHE A 345 -47.99 36.78 -36.69
C PHE A 345 -49.47 36.37 -36.73
N THR A 346 -49.95 35.78 -35.63
CA THR A 346 -51.31 36.02 -35.09
C THR A 346 -51.26 35.99 -33.57
N ALA A 347 -51.74 37.08 -32.96
CA ALA A 347 -51.94 37.26 -31.53
C ALA A 347 -53.34 36.80 -31.09
N THR A 348 -53.46 36.32 -29.86
CA THR A 348 -54.59 36.47 -28.92
C THR A 348 -54.14 35.80 -27.61
N SER A 349 -53.73 36.52 -26.57
CA SER A 349 -54.56 37.20 -25.56
C SER A 349 -55.12 36.25 -24.49
N SER A 350 -54.84 36.60 -23.22
CA SER A 350 -55.72 36.48 -22.04
C SER A 350 -55.94 35.05 -21.46
N LEU A 351 -55.96 34.74 -20.16
CA LEU A 351 -56.01 35.46 -18.88
C LEU A 351 -55.80 34.41 -17.75
N LEU A 352 -55.38 34.87 -16.55
CA LEU A 352 -55.81 34.42 -15.20
C LEU A 352 -55.78 32.89 -14.91
N SER A 353 -55.08 32.37 -13.91
CA SER A 353 -55.31 32.66 -12.48
C SER A 353 -54.30 31.86 -11.64
N SER A 354 -53.59 32.52 -10.73
CA SER A 354 -53.32 31.97 -9.39
C SER A 354 -54.56 32.28 -8.54
N PRO A 355 -54.91 31.53 -7.46
CA PRO A 355 -54.07 31.53 -6.26
C PRO A 355 -54.18 30.33 -5.27
N ARG A 356 -53.25 30.33 -4.29
CA ARG A 356 -53.38 30.01 -2.84
C ARG A 356 -53.85 28.60 -2.41
N ALA A 357 -53.04 27.82 -1.70
CA ALA A 357 -52.61 27.90 -0.28
C ALA A 357 -53.52 27.11 0.68
N PHE A 358 -52.91 26.27 1.52
CA PHE A 358 -53.15 25.95 2.96
C PHE A 358 -52.46 24.60 3.26
N GLN A 359 -51.42 24.51 4.12
CA GLN A 359 -51.46 24.31 5.60
C GLN A 359 -52.41 23.15 5.99
N GLN A 360 -52.08 22.20 6.87
CA GLN A 360 -51.25 22.23 8.07
C GLN A 360 -51.03 20.80 8.62
N ARG A 361 -49.93 20.64 9.37
CA ARG A 361 -49.67 19.78 10.55
C ARG A 361 -50.71 18.73 10.99
N SER A 362 -50.22 17.53 11.27
CA SER A 362 -50.11 16.99 12.65
C SER A 362 -48.92 16.04 12.73
#